data_AF-A0A936FU58-F1
#
_entry.id   AF-A0A936FU58-F1
#
_cell.length_a   1.000
_cell.length_b   1.000
_cell.length_c   1.000
_cell.angle_alpha   90.00
_cell.angle_beta   90.00
_cell.angle_gamma   90.00
#
_symmetry.space_group_name_H-M   'P 1'
#
loop_
_entity.id
_entity.type
_entity.pdbx_description
1 polymer ?
#
loop_
_entity_poly.entity_id
_entity_poly.type
_entity_poly.pdbx_seq_one_letter_code
_entity_poly.pdbx_strand_id
1 'polypeptide(L)'
;MPSEYKVAPLSEEENYWVAWNSFIFTKTEGSLLNSSNKYVSPFVYHTGGNAALRSFTFNKSFTINENTILKFEVDYKKVLFDKNGVALDVLNNQSSHKPGDEPINNFLMDNFKNALTIL
;
A
#
# COMPACT_ATOMS: atom_id res chain seq x y z
N MET A 1 -6.80 -13.95 13.38
CA MET A 1 -5.39 -14.06 12.99
C MET A 1 -5.03 -15.53 12.78
N PRO A 2 -4.21 -15.89 11.78
CA PRO A 2 -3.75 -17.25 11.60
C PRO A 2 -2.90 -17.69 12.80
N SER A 3 -3.33 -18.73 13.53
CA SER A 3 -2.68 -19.23 14.75
C SER A 3 -1.30 -19.86 14.52
N GLU A 4 -0.87 -19.94 13.26
CA GLU A 4 0.39 -20.51 12.81
C GLU A 4 1.60 -19.57 12.99
N TYR A 5 1.38 -18.25 13.07
CA TYR A 5 2.45 -17.27 13.29
C TYR A 5 2.53 -16.90 14.78
N LYS A 6 3.45 -17.53 15.53
CA LYS A 6 3.53 -17.34 16.99
C LYS A 6 4.50 -16.25 17.46
N VAL A 7 5.51 -15.91 16.66
CA VAL A 7 6.48 -14.82 16.92
C VAL A 7 7.10 -14.38 15.58
N ALA A 8 6.37 -13.57 14.80
CA ALA A 8 6.85 -13.07 13.51
C ALA A 8 6.21 -11.70 13.21
N PRO A 9 6.72 -10.88 12.29
CA PRO A 9 6.03 -9.63 11.90
C PRO A 9 4.57 -9.85 11.42
N LEU A 10 4.26 -11.05 10.93
CA LEU A 10 2.92 -11.51 10.55
C LEU A 10 2.07 -12.01 11.73
N SER A 11 2.61 -12.04 12.96
CA SER A 11 1.83 -12.33 14.17
C SER A 11 1.25 -11.09 14.84
N GLU A 12 1.57 -9.90 14.34
CA GLU A 12 1.00 -8.65 14.82
C GLU A 12 -0.42 -8.47 14.29
N GLU A 13 -1.40 -8.38 15.18
CA GLU A 13 -2.81 -8.26 14.81
C GLU A 13 -3.08 -7.03 13.94
N GLU A 14 -2.37 -5.93 14.19
CA GLU A 14 -2.46 -4.70 13.40
C GLU A 14 -2.00 -4.85 11.94
N ASN A 15 -1.33 -5.95 11.59
CA ASN A 15 -0.90 -6.26 10.23
C ASN A 15 -1.84 -7.25 9.54
N TYR A 16 -2.90 -7.72 10.22
CA TYR A 16 -3.88 -8.62 9.66
C TYR A 16 -5.27 -8.00 9.71
N TRP A 17 -5.95 -7.97 8.58
CA TRP A 17 -7.28 -7.42 8.51
C TRP A 17 -8.35 -8.49 8.32
N VAL A 18 -9.20 -8.62 9.35
CA VAL A 18 -10.26 -9.62 9.44
C VAL A 18 -11.27 -9.51 8.31
N ALA A 19 -11.66 -8.30 7.89
CA ALA A 19 -12.71 -8.13 6.89
C ALA A 19 -12.34 -8.69 5.51
N TRP A 20 -11.04 -8.74 5.20
CA TRP A 20 -10.52 -9.33 3.96
C TRP A 20 -9.84 -10.68 4.17
N ASN A 21 -9.83 -11.19 5.40
CA ASN A 21 -9.09 -12.38 5.78
C ASN A 21 -7.65 -12.37 5.23
N SER A 22 -6.97 -11.22 5.33
CA SER A 22 -5.67 -11.01 4.68
C SER A 22 -4.74 -10.09 5.44
N PHE A 23 -3.43 -10.26 5.20
CA PHE A 23 -2.40 -9.37 5.72
C PHE A 23 -2.36 -8.05 4.96
N ILE A 24 -2.05 -6.99 5.70
CA ILE A 24 -1.78 -5.65 5.18
C ILE A 24 -0.31 -5.60 4.79
N PHE A 25 -0.04 -5.37 3.51
CA PHE A 25 1.33 -5.28 2.98
C PHE A 25 1.80 -3.84 2.81
N THR A 26 0.87 -2.89 2.64
CA THR A 26 1.20 -1.47 2.63
C THR A 26 0.19 -0.68 3.48
N LYS A 27 0.71 0.31 4.22
CA LYS A 27 -0.06 1.27 4.99
C LYS A 27 0.34 2.66 4.52
N THR A 28 -0.61 3.41 3.98
CA THR A 28 -0.40 4.83 3.66
C THR A 28 -1.40 5.66 4.43
N GLU A 29 -0.88 6.53 5.28
CA GLU A 29 -1.69 7.32 6.18
C GLU A 29 -1.21 8.77 6.18
N GLY A 30 -2.10 9.69 6.48
CA GLY A 30 -1.72 11.09 6.58
C GLY A 30 -2.87 12.02 6.87
N SER A 31 -2.59 13.31 6.71
CA SER A 31 -3.55 14.39 6.89
C SER A 31 -3.72 15.14 5.59
N LEU A 32 -4.96 15.31 5.17
CA LEU A 32 -5.35 16.25 4.12
C LEU A 32 -5.26 17.66 4.68
N LEU A 33 -4.52 18.51 3.99
CA LEU A 33 -4.46 19.94 4.25
C LEU A 33 -5.13 20.69 3.08
N ASN A 34 -5.79 21.79 3.39
CA ASN A 34 -6.26 22.71 2.34
C ASN A 34 -5.12 23.58 1.81
N SER A 35 -5.40 24.43 0.82
CA SER A 35 -4.42 25.33 0.21
C SER A 35 -3.76 26.33 1.17
N SER A 36 -4.33 26.52 2.37
CA SER A 36 -3.77 27.37 3.43
C SER A 36 -3.07 26.54 4.52
N ASN A 37 -2.69 25.30 4.23
CA ASN A 37 -2.07 24.34 5.17
C ASN A 37 -2.90 24.06 6.44
N LYS A 38 -4.21 24.29 6.41
CA LYS A 38 -5.09 23.91 7.52
C LYS A 38 -5.57 22.49 7.34
N TYR A 39 -5.57 21.74 8.43
CA TYR A 39 -6.12 20.39 8.48
C TYR A 39 -7.57 20.35 8.00
N VAL A 40 -7.88 19.34 7.19
CA VAL A 40 -9.21 19.04 6.67
C VAL A 40 -9.72 17.72 7.22
N SER A 41 -8.95 16.64 7.04
CA SER A 41 -9.38 15.27 7.37
C SER A 41 -8.15 14.34 7.41
N PRO A 42 -8.19 13.18 8.10
CA PRO A 42 -7.17 12.16 7.89
C PRO A 42 -7.49 11.35 6.64
N PHE A 43 -6.52 10.57 6.17
CA PHE A 43 -6.75 9.45 5.27
C PHE A 43 -5.93 8.24 5.71
N VAL A 44 -6.46 7.04 5.46
CA VAL A 44 -5.84 5.77 5.84
C VAL A 44 -6.13 4.70 4.78
N TYR A 45 -5.10 4.30 4.05
CA TYR A 45 -5.17 3.24 3.05
C TYR A 45 -4.31 2.06 3.47
N HIS A 46 -4.97 0.96 3.78
CA HIS A 46 -4.32 -0.31 4.08
C HIS A 46 -4.64 -1.26 2.94
N THR A 47 -3.61 -1.74 2.25
CA THR A 47 -3.78 -2.65 1.10
C THR A 47 -3.27 -4.05 1.41
N GLY A 48 -4.03 -5.04 0.95
CA GLY A 48 -3.80 -6.46 1.19
C GLY A 48 -4.81 -7.30 0.41
N GLY A 49 -4.72 -8.62 0.51
CA GLY A 49 -5.64 -9.54 -0.17
C GLY A 49 -5.23 -9.91 -1.59
N ASN A 50 -5.80 -11.01 -2.08
CA ASN A 50 -5.48 -11.57 -3.40
C ASN A 50 -5.82 -10.61 -4.54
N ALA A 51 -6.92 -9.85 -4.42
CA ALA A 51 -7.32 -8.87 -5.43
C ALA A 51 -6.29 -7.73 -5.57
N ALA A 52 -5.58 -7.40 -4.49
CA ALA A 52 -4.56 -6.34 -4.47
C ALA A 52 -3.16 -6.85 -4.88
N LEU A 53 -2.98 -8.16 -5.08
CA LEU A 53 -1.70 -8.74 -5.47
C LEU A 53 -1.29 -8.27 -6.87
N ARG A 54 -0.04 -7.81 -6.99
CA ARG A 54 0.57 -7.44 -8.26
C ARG A 54 1.98 -8.01 -8.35
N SER A 55 2.31 -8.54 -9.53
CA SER A 55 3.64 -9.08 -9.82
C SER A 55 4.47 -8.06 -10.60
N PHE A 56 5.71 -7.88 -10.14
CA PHE A 56 6.70 -7.00 -10.75
C PHE A 56 7.99 -7.78 -11.00
N THR A 57 8.60 -7.54 -12.15
CA THR A 57 9.87 -8.15 -12.51
C THR A 57 10.90 -7.05 -12.69
N PHE A 58 12.01 -7.15 -11.97
CA PHE A 58 13.17 -6.28 -12.15
C PHE A 58 14.30 -7.10 -12.75
N ASN A 59 14.83 -6.66 -13.89
CA ASN A 59 15.98 -7.30 -14.51
C ASN A 59 17.27 -6.74 -13.90
N LYS A 60 17.59 -7.17 -12.68
CA LYS A 60 18.80 -6.78 -11.95
C LYS A 60 19.41 -7.99 -11.27
N SER A 61 20.72 -8.12 -11.39
CA SER A 61 21.47 -9.20 -10.74
C SER A 61 21.87 -8.76 -9.33
N PHE A 62 21.67 -9.63 -8.35
CA PHE A 62 22.06 -9.42 -6.97
C PHE A 62 22.83 -10.64 -6.46
N THR A 63 23.88 -10.40 -5.69
CA THR A 63 24.49 -11.45 -4.86
C THR A 63 23.86 -11.36 -3.49
N ILE A 64 23.12 -12.40 -3.08
CA ILE A 64 22.45 -12.45 -1.78
C ILE A 64 23.37 -13.15 -0.77
N ASN A 65 23.56 -12.51 0.37
CA ASN A 65 24.15 -13.07 1.58
C ASN A 65 23.28 -12.71 2.80
N GLU A 66 23.68 -13.19 3.97
CA GLU A 66 22.97 -13.01 5.25
C GLU A 66 22.65 -11.54 5.62
N ASN A 67 23.39 -10.57 5.07
CA ASN A 67 23.21 -9.14 5.36
C ASN A 67 22.74 -8.32 4.14
N THR A 68 22.30 -8.99 3.06
CA THR A 68 21.87 -8.28 1.86
C THR A 68 20.55 -7.56 2.10
N ILE A 69 20.57 -6.24 1.94
CA ILE A 69 19.38 -5.38 2.02
C ILE A 69 18.97 -5.00 0.60
N LEU A 70 17.79 -5.43 0.16
CA LEU A 70 17.18 -4.93 -1.06
C LEU A 70 16.53 -3.58 -0.78
N LYS A 71 17.02 -2.54 -1.44
CA LYS A 71 16.49 -1.19 -1.32
C LYS A 71 15.48 -0.93 -2.42
N PHE A 72 14.34 -0.40 -2.03
CA PHE A 72 13.29 0.00 -2.95
C PHE A 72 12.99 1.48 -2.75
N GLU A 73 12.76 2.17 -3.85
CA GLU A 73 12.19 3.52 -3.88
C GLU A 73 10.75 3.44 -4.38
N VAL A 74 9.85 4.20 -3.76
CA VAL A 74 8.46 4.34 -4.19
C VAL A 74 8.19 5.80 -4.48
N ASP A 75 7.94 6.12 -5.75
CA ASP A 75 7.43 7.44 -6.14
C ASP A 75 5.94 7.52 -5.78
N TYR A 76 5.66 8.02 -4.58
CA TYR A 76 4.29 8.04 -4.06
C TYR A 76 3.35 8.96 -4.86
N LYS A 77 3.88 9.93 -5.59
CA LYS A 77 3.08 10.72 -6.53
C LYS A 77 2.53 9.85 -7.64
N LYS A 78 3.29 8.87 -8.14
CA LYS A 78 2.78 7.91 -9.13
C LYS A 78 1.76 6.95 -8.54
N VAL A 79 1.82 6.65 -7.24
CA VAL A 79 0.81 5.81 -6.56
C VAL A 79 -0.56 6.49 -6.53
N LEU A 80 -0.58 7.80 -6.28
CA LEU A 80 -1.81 8.58 -6.10
C LEU A 80 -2.45 9.09 -7.40
N PHE A 81 -1.84 8.86 -8.56
CA PHE A 81 -2.30 9.33 -9.85
C PHE A 81 -2.35 8.17 -10.84
N ASP A 82 -3.45 8.04 -11.58
CA ASP A 82 -3.56 7.02 -12.62
C ASP A 82 -2.67 7.35 -13.84
N LYS A 83 -2.60 6.42 -14.80
CA LYS A 83 -1.83 6.58 -16.04
C LYS A 83 -2.24 7.79 -16.90
N ASN A 84 -3.42 8.36 -16.68
CA ASN A 84 -3.94 9.53 -17.38
C ASN A 84 -3.70 10.83 -16.59
N GLY A 85 -3.07 10.75 -15.41
CA GLY A 85 -2.84 11.89 -14.52
C GLY A 85 -4.04 12.27 -13.66
N VAL A 86 -5.04 11.39 -13.52
CA VAL A 86 -6.19 11.60 -12.62
C VAL A 86 -5.80 11.19 -11.21
N ALA A 87 -5.90 12.13 -10.27
CA ALA A 87 -5.61 11.89 -8.87
C ALA A 87 -6.70 11.03 -8.20
N LEU A 88 -6.31 10.22 -7.22
CA LEU A 88 -7.25 9.60 -6.28
C LEU A 88 -8.03 10.69 -5.55
N ASP A 89 -9.36 10.57 -5.52
CA ASP A 89 -10.21 11.47 -4.76
C ASP A 89 -10.18 11.12 -3.27
N VAL A 90 -9.11 11.53 -2.59
CA VAL A 90 -8.87 11.29 -1.17
C VAL A 90 -9.92 11.98 -0.30
N LEU A 91 -10.52 13.09 -0.76
CA LEU A 91 -11.53 13.83 0.00
C LEU A 91 -12.80 13.02 0.19
N ASN A 92 -13.26 12.35 -0.86
CA ASN A 92 -14.46 11.51 -0.82
C ASN A 92 -14.16 10.04 -0.47
N ASN A 93 -12.90 9.61 -0.54
CA ASN A 93 -12.47 8.23 -0.29
C ASN A 93 -11.32 8.19 0.71
N GLN A 94 -11.60 8.50 1.97
CA GLN A 94 -10.56 8.70 3.00
C GLN A 94 -10.02 7.40 3.61
N SER A 95 -10.68 6.27 3.38
CA SER A 95 -10.32 4.99 3.99
C SER A 95 -10.52 3.85 2.99
N SER A 96 -9.74 2.78 3.14
CA SER A 96 -9.94 1.51 2.44
C SER A 96 -10.35 0.36 3.36
N HIS A 97 -10.96 0.65 4.53
CA HIS A 97 -11.22 -0.30 5.62
C HIS A 97 -12.58 -1.01 5.59
N LYS A 98 -13.29 -1.06 4.46
CA LYS A 98 -14.60 -1.69 4.39
C LYS A 98 -14.74 -2.60 3.16
N PRO A 99 -15.60 -3.64 3.23
CA PRO A 99 -16.07 -4.31 2.03
C PRO A 99 -16.63 -3.28 1.03
N GLY A 100 -16.24 -3.36 -0.23
CA GLY A 100 -16.57 -2.36 -1.25
C GLY A 100 -15.44 -1.38 -1.57
N ASP A 101 -14.40 -1.29 -0.74
CA ASP A 101 -13.24 -0.42 -0.97
C ASP A 101 -12.19 -1.04 -1.91
N GLU A 102 -12.45 -2.24 -2.46
CA GLU A 102 -11.57 -2.92 -3.43
C GLU A 102 -11.13 -2.02 -4.60
N PRO A 103 -11.96 -1.10 -5.15
CA PRO A 103 -11.52 -0.17 -6.18
C PRO A 103 -10.36 0.75 -5.74
N ILE A 104 -10.36 1.24 -4.50
CA ILE A 104 -9.28 2.09 -3.97
C ILE A 104 -7.99 1.27 -3.86
N ASN A 105 -8.08 0.05 -3.33
CA ASN A 105 -6.92 -0.83 -3.20
C ASN A 105 -6.34 -1.21 -4.55
N ASN A 106 -7.21 -1.53 -5.51
CA ASN A 106 -6.78 -1.84 -6.88
C ASN A 106 -6.13 -0.62 -7.53
N PHE A 107 -6.71 0.58 -7.39
CA PHE A 107 -6.11 1.82 -7.88
C PHE A 107 -4.69 2.01 -7.33
N LEU A 108 -4.52 1.92 -6.01
CA LEU A 108 -3.22 2.09 -5.37
C LEU A 108 -2.23 1.03 -5.84
N MET A 109 -2.62 -0.25 -5.84
CA MET A 109 -1.71 -1.35 -6.17
C MET A 109 -1.37 -1.43 -7.66
N ASP A 110 -2.31 -1.10 -8.55
CA ASP A 110 -2.05 -0.95 -9.99
C ASP A 110 -0.99 0.13 -10.26
N ASN A 111 -1.03 1.21 -9.47
CA ASN A 111 -0.10 2.32 -9.60
C ASN A 111 1.25 2.06 -8.91
N PHE A 112 1.27 1.34 -7.78
CA PHE A 112 2.50 0.89 -7.11
C PHE A 112 3.46 0.20 -8.07
N LYS A 113 2.93 -0.57 -9.04
CA LYS A 113 3.70 -1.20 -10.12
C LYS A 113 4.67 -0.26 -10.83
N ASN A 114 4.19 0.96 -11.09
CA ASN A 114 4.88 1.95 -11.90
C ASN A 114 5.65 2.95 -11.02
N ALA A 115 5.39 2.93 -9.71
CA ALA A 115 6.05 3.76 -8.71
C ALA A 115 7.29 3.10 -8.10
N LEU A 116 7.35 1.77 -8.10
CA LEU A 116 8.40 0.99 -7.43
C LEU A 116 9.65 0.85 -8.31
N THR A 117 10.81 1.22 -7.76
CA THR A 117 12.12 1.00 -8.38
C THR A 117 13.04 0.29 -7.39
N ILE A 118 13.81 -0.69 -7.86
CA ILE A 118 14.84 -1.35 -7.04
C ILE A 118 16.19 -0.64 -7.21
N LEU A 119 16.78 -0.21 -6.10
CA LEU A 119 18.03 0.57 -6.05
C LEU A 119 19.27 -0.31 -6.03
#